data_AF-A0A7K8FKK0-F1
#
_entry.id   AF-A0A7K8FKK0-F1
#
_cell.length_a   1.000
_cell.length_b   1.000
_cell.length_c   1.000
_cell.angle_alpha   90.00
_cell.angle_beta   90.00
_cell.angle_gamma   90.00
#
_symmetry.space_group_name_H-M   'P 1'
#
loop_
_entity.id
_entity.type
_entity.pdbx_description
1 polymer ?
#
loop_
_entity_poly.entity_id
_entity_poly.type
_entity_poly.pdbx_seq_one_letter_code
_entity_poly.pdbx_strand_id
1 'polypeptide(L)'
;MSRAWQALRALRQRLVGPTKELVGTDQFDNKYYRVPKHESRTGQIIPERRFVEAVNREAYQYQIGDFPAEWEAWIRKKREDPPTIEEILRNENYREEMKQKVKDVSEKDKLLQAKEYEEGLVAEPSHTQVKGHASAPYYGKKEPSQDPTSTANTFQPGAWMPPGSGSSQNK
;
A
#
# COMPACT_ATOMS: atom_id res chain seq x y z
N MET A 1 26.83 40.66 -12.43
CA MET A 1 25.79 40.06 -13.29
C MET A 1 24.63 41.05 -13.46
N SER A 2 24.23 41.32 -14.71
CA SER A 2 23.49 42.52 -15.14
C SER A 2 22.07 42.67 -14.56
N ARG A 3 21.72 43.88 -14.09
CA ARG A 3 20.36 44.27 -13.62
C ARG A 3 19.26 44.01 -14.65
N ALA A 4 19.58 44.01 -15.94
CA ALA A 4 18.63 43.70 -17.01
C ALA A 4 18.13 42.25 -16.96
N TRP A 5 19.00 41.30 -16.59
CA TRP A 5 18.63 39.89 -16.45
C TRP A 5 17.71 39.65 -15.25
N GLN A 6 17.93 40.38 -14.15
CA GLN A 6 17.04 40.36 -12.98
C GLN A 6 15.63 40.88 -13.34
N ALA A 7 15.55 41.98 -14.08
CA ALA A 7 14.29 42.56 -14.54
C ALA A 7 13.54 41.62 -15.49
N LEU A 8 14.23 41.02 -16.47
CA LEU A 8 13.65 40.02 -17.37
C LEU A 8 13.15 38.77 -16.62
N ARG A 9 13.90 38.31 -15.60
CA ARG A 9 13.49 37.19 -14.75
C ARG A 9 12.23 37.51 -13.95
N ALA A 10 12.14 38.71 -13.37
CA ALA A 10 10.95 39.17 -12.64
C ALA A 10 9.72 39.32 -13.56
N LEU A 11 9.91 39.89 -14.76
CA LEU A 11 8.85 40.04 -15.75
C LEU A 11 8.32 38.66 -16.20
N ARG A 12 9.22 37.70 -16.44
CA ARG A 12 8.87 36.32 -16.78
C ARG A 12 8.12 35.61 -15.67
N GLN A 13 8.53 35.77 -14.40
CA GLN A 13 7.81 35.18 -13.28
C GLN A 13 6.37 35.71 -13.17
N ARG A 14 6.18 37.00 -13.45
CA ARG A 14 4.84 37.63 -13.43
C ARG A 14 3.95 37.17 -14.58
N LEU A 15 4.52 36.86 -15.74
CA LEU A 15 3.77 36.48 -16.95
C LEU A 15 3.52 34.97 -17.07
N VAL A 16 4.51 34.14 -16.73
CA VAL A 16 4.52 32.69 -16.97
C VAL A 16 4.42 31.88 -15.67
N GLY A 17 4.66 32.52 -14.51
CA GLY A 17 4.75 31.86 -13.21
C GLY A 17 6.19 31.49 -12.83
N PRO A 18 6.39 30.91 -11.63
CA PRO A 18 7.70 30.55 -11.11
C PRO A 18 8.36 29.49 -11.98
N THR A 19 9.69 29.54 -12.06
CA THR A 19 10.47 28.53 -12.78
C THR A 19 10.60 27.28 -11.92
N LYS A 20 10.35 26.11 -12.51
CA LYS A 20 10.65 24.82 -11.88
C LYS A 20 12.18 24.64 -11.79
N GLU A 21 12.67 24.30 -10.60
CA GLU A 21 14.09 24.04 -10.33
C GLU A 21 14.34 22.53 -10.43
N LEU A 22 15.30 22.12 -11.26
CA LEU A 22 15.72 20.72 -11.32
C LEU A 22 16.56 20.42 -10.08
N VAL A 23 16.09 19.48 -9.27
CA VAL A 23 16.71 19.10 -8.00
C VAL A 23 17.66 17.93 -8.20
N GLY A 24 17.25 16.92 -8.97
CA GLY A 24 18.07 15.75 -9.20
C GLY A 24 17.44 14.77 -10.18
N THR A 25 18.19 13.72 -10.45
CA THR A 25 17.81 12.59 -11.28
C THR A 25 18.00 11.29 -10.52
N ASP A 26 17.18 10.32 -10.85
CA ASP A 26 17.21 8.98 -10.27
C ASP A 26 17.90 7.97 -11.21
N GLN A 27 18.13 6.74 -10.74
CA GLN A 27 18.67 5.61 -11.48
C GLN A 27 17.89 5.29 -12.77
N PHE A 28 16.60 5.62 -12.79
CA PHE A 28 15.71 5.45 -13.95
C PHE A 28 15.63 6.69 -14.85
N ASP A 29 16.56 7.65 -14.71
CA ASP A 29 16.59 8.94 -15.41
C ASP A 29 15.35 9.84 -15.18
N ASN A 30 14.53 9.52 -14.18
CA ASN A 30 13.41 10.36 -13.78
C ASN A 30 13.93 11.69 -13.23
N LYS A 31 13.29 12.80 -13.65
CA LYS A 31 13.70 14.16 -13.25
C LYS A 31 12.81 14.69 -12.16
N TYR A 32 13.42 15.18 -11.09
CA TYR A 32 12.70 15.70 -9.93
C TYR A 32 12.80 17.21 -9.88
N TYR A 33 11.66 17.87 -9.72
CA TYR A 33 11.56 19.32 -9.72
C TYR A 33 10.94 19.87 -8.44
N ARG A 34 11.43 21.05 -8.05
CA ARG A 34 10.86 21.88 -7.00
C ARG A 34 10.34 23.18 -7.60
N VAL A 35 9.12 23.56 -7.22
CA VAL A 35 8.55 24.87 -7.49
C VAL A 35 8.44 25.59 -6.16
N PRO A 36 9.19 26.67 -5.94
CA PRO A 36 9.16 27.40 -4.68
C PRO A 36 7.79 28.05 -4.43
N LYS A 37 7.53 28.35 -3.16
CA LYS A 37 6.37 29.13 -2.75
C LYS A 37 6.37 30.47 -3.50
N HIS A 38 5.24 30.81 -4.09
CA HIS A 38 5.08 32.03 -4.88
C HIS A 38 3.64 32.53 -4.78
N GLU A 39 3.46 33.80 -5.14
CA GLU A 39 2.14 34.42 -5.20
C GLU A 39 1.58 34.30 -6.61
N SER A 40 0.33 33.84 -6.70
CA SER A 40 -0.42 33.91 -7.95
C SER A 40 -0.75 35.35 -8.31
N ARG A 41 -1.10 35.59 -9.56
CA ARG A 41 -1.56 36.92 -10.03
C ARG A 41 -2.76 37.44 -9.24
N THR A 42 -3.59 36.54 -8.70
CA THR A 42 -4.79 36.85 -7.90
C THR A 42 -4.45 37.11 -6.42
N GLY A 43 -3.16 37.11 -6.04
CA GLY A 43 -2.70 37.32 -4.66
C GLY A 43 -2.83 36.09 -3.76
N GLN A 44 -3.28 34.94 -4.29
CA GLN A 44 -3.26 33.68 -3.53
C GLN A 44 -1.83 33.15 -3.41
N ILE A 45 -1.46 32.76 -2.20
CA ILE A 45 -0.16 32.17 -1.89
C ILE A 45 -0.19 30.69 -2.27
N ILE A 46 0.56 30.29 -3.30
CA ILE A 46 0.70 28.90 -3.70
C ILE A 46 1.87 28.29 -2.91
N PRO A 47 1.65 27.19 -2.17
CA PRO A 47 2.70 26.54 -1.42
C PRO A 47 3.73 25.91 -2.36
N GLU A 48 4.92 25.60 -1.83
CA GLU A 48 5.94 24.86 -2.56
C GLU A 48 5.36 23.54 -3.11
N ARG A 49 5.70 23.20 -4.35
CA ARG A 49 5.31 21.93 -4.98
C ARG A 49 6.55 21.16 -5.38
N ARG A 50 6.53 19.85 -5.14
CA ARG A 50 7.56 18.90 -5.55
C ARG A 50 6.90 17.86 -6.42
N PHE A 51 7.47 17.55 -7.57
CA PHE A 51 6.91 16.56 -8.48
C PHE A 51 8.00 15.95 -9.37
N VAL A 52 7.63 14.86 -10.04
CA VAL A 52 8.49 14.08 -10.93
C VAL A 52 8.00 14.20 -12.37
N GLU A 53 8.94 14.28 -13.29
CA GLU A 53 8.69 14.07 -14.72
C GLU A 53 9.32 12.73 -15.10
N ALA A 54 8.48 11.72 -15.28
CA ALA A 54 8.90 10.40 -15.73
C ALA A 54 9.27 10.47 -17.23
N VAL A 55 10.39 9.84 -17.61
CA VAL A 55 10.86 9.88 -19.01
C VAL A 55 10.03 8.95 -19.90
N ASN A 56 9.65 7.78 -19.38
CA ASN A 56 9.09 6.69 -20.18
C ASN A 56 7.63 6.34 -19.86
N ARG A 57 6.94 7.11 -19.01
CA ARG A 57 5.56 6.81 -18.57
C ARG A 57 4.64 8.00 -18.61
N GLU A 58 3.40 7.73 -19.01
CA GLU A 58 2.31 8.69 -18.94
C GLU A 58 1.85 8.85 -17.48
N ALA A 59 1.41 10.06 -17.11
CA ALA A 59 1.14 10.42 -15.72
C ALA A 59 0.07 9.55 -15.01
N TYR A 60 -0.83 8.91 -15.77
CA TYR A 60 -1.88 8.06 -15.22
C TYR A 60 -1.47 6.59 -15.02
N GLN A 61 -0.31 6.17 -15.54
CA GLN A 61 0.18 4.79 -15.40
C GLN A 61 1.02 4.60 -14.13
N TYR A 62 0.85 5.48 -13.15
CA TYR A 62 1.59 5.42 -11.90
C TYR A 62 1.17 4.21 -11.06
N GLN A 63 2.13 3.34 -10.75
CA GLN A 63 1.98 2.25 -9.78
C GLN A 63 2.88 2.49 -8.55
N ILE A 64 2.42 1.98 -7.40
CA ILE A 64 3.19 2.02 -6.15
C ILE A 64 4.44 1.15 -6.34
N GLY A 65 5.62 1.77 -6.21
CA GLY A 65 6.92 1.11 -6.40
C GLY A 65 7.68 1.53 -7.66
N ASP A 66 7.10 2.39 -8.50
CA ASP A 66 7.77 2.90 -9.71
C ASP A 66 8.91 3.90 -9.43
N PHE A 67 8.90 4.53 -8.25
CA PHE A 67 9.91 5.47 -7.81
C PHE A 67 10.61 4.94 -6.56
N PRO A 68 11.91 5.26 -6.35
CA PRO A 68 12.56 5.02 -5.09
C PRO A 68 11.80 5.68 -3.93
N ALA A 69 11.75 4.99 -2.80
CA ALA A 69 10.97 5.41 -1.64
C ALA A 69 11.47 6.74 -1.05
N GLU A 70 12.76 7.01 -1.21
CA GLU A 70 13.46 8.21 -0.76
C GLU A 70 12.97 9.44 -1.53
N TRP A 71 12.84 9.32 -2.85
CA TRP A 71 12.28 10.36 -3.70
C TRP A 71 10.79 10.57 -3.44
N GLU A 72 10.04 9.49 -3.19
CA GLU A 72 8.64 9.58 -2.79
C GLU A 72 8.48 10.34 -1.45
N ALA A 73 9.33 10.05 -0.47
CA ALA A 73 9.34 10.75 0.81
C ALA A 73 9.64 12.24 0.64
N TRP A 74 10.59 12.59 -0.26
CA TRP A 74 10.91 13.98 -0.56
C TRP A 74 9.77 14.72 -1.27
N ILE A 75 9.11 14.11 -2.26
CA ILE A 75 7.93 14.68 -2.94
C ILE A 75 6.80 14.94 -1.95
N ARG A 76 6.56 13.99 -1.04
CA ARG A 76 5.55 14.09 0.02
C ARG A 76 5.97 15.05 1.15
N LYS A 77 7.12 15.72 1.03
CA LYS A 77 7.67 16.65 2.03
C LYS A 77 7.88 16.02 3.41
N LYS A 78 8.13 14.72 3.48
CA LYS A 78 8.56 14.06 4.72
C LYS A 78 10.02 14.37 5.03
N ARG A 79 10.83 14.64 4.00
CA ARG A 79 12.23 15.05 4.06
C ARG A 79 12.38 16.40 3.35
N GLU A 80 13.26 17.27 3.85
CA GLU A 80 13.57 18.55 3.20
C GLU A 80 14.63 18.40 2.12
N ASP A 81 15.73 17.73 2.45
CA ASP A 81 16.84 17.52 1.54
C ASP A 81 16.53 16.41 0.51
N PRO A 82 16.95 16.57 -0.76
CA PRO A 82 16.81 15.52 -1.74
C PRO A 82 17.70 14.33 -1.39
N PRO A 83 17.30 13.11 -1.77
CA PRO A 83 18.13 11.94 -1.57
C PRO A 83 19.33 11.91 -2.52
N THR A 84 20.41 11.27 -2.08
CA THR A 84 21.61 11.03 -2.90
C THR A 84 21.51 9.67 -3.57
N ILE A 85 22.07 9.53 -4.78
CA ILE A 85 22.07 8.27 -5.55
C ILE A 85 22.71 7.12 -4.75
N GLU A 86 23.80 7.39 -4.03
CA GLU A 86 24.47 6.40 -3.17
C GLU A 86 23.58 5.91 -2.03
N GLU A 87 22.76 6.79 -1.46
CA GLU A 87 21.82 6.45 -0.38
C GLU A 87 20.75 5.49 -0.90
N ILE A 88 20.20 5.77 -2.08
CA ILE A 88 19.21 4.93 -2.74
C ILE A 88 19.79 3.54 -3.00
N LEU A 89 20.97 3.45 -3.60
CA LEU A 89 21.61 2.17 -3.91
C LEU A 89 21.91 1.35 -2.64
N ARG A 90 22.36 2.02 -1.57
CA ARG A 90 22.60 1.36 -0.29
C ARG A 90 21.31 0.76 0.30
N ASN A 91 20.20 1.50 0.21
CA ASN A 91 18.92 1.06 0.74
C ASN A 91 18.32 -0.09 -0.08
N GLU A 92 18.49 -0.07 -1.41
CA GLU A 92 18.09 -1.17 -2.29
C GLU A 92 18.84 -2.46 -1.94
N ASN A 93 20.17 -2.38 -1.80
CA ASN A 93 20.98 -3.52 -1.37
C ASN A 93 20.52 -4.06 -0.01
N TYR A 94 20.28 -3.17 0.95
CA TYR A 94 19.75 -3.56 2.26
C TYR A 94 18.40 -4.29 2.16
N ARG A 95 17.48 -3.83 1.30
CA ARG A 95 16.18 -4.48 1.10
C ARG A 95 16.33 -5.88 0.53
N GLU A 96 17.23 -6.07 -0.44
CA GLU A 96 17.49 -7.39 -1.02
C GLU A 96 18.16 -8.33 -0.02
N GLU A 97 19.13 -7.85 0.77
CA GLU A 97 19.73 -8.63 1.85
C GLU A 97 18.69 -9.07 2.89
N MET A 98 17.80 -8.16 3.31
CA MET A 98 16.74 -8.48 4.26
C MET A 98 15.76 -9.49 3.69
N LYS A 99 15.41 -9.38 2.41
CA LYS A 99 14.54 -10.34 1.72
C LYS A 99 15.15 -11.74 1.70
N GLN A 100 16.46 -11.87 1.50
CA GLN A 100 17.16 -13.15 1.59
C GLN A 100 17.12 -13.70 3.02
N LYS A 101 17.50 -12.89 4.02
CA LYS A 101 17.48 -13.30 5.43
C LYS A 101 16.09 -13.76 5.89
N VAL A 102 15.02 -13.07 5.47
CA VAL A 102 13.65 -13.45 5.79
C VAL A 102 13.28 -14.81 5.19
N LYS A 103 13.70 -15.09 3.95
CA LYS A 103 13.50 -16.41 3.32
C LYS A 103 14.19 -17.50 4.13
N ASP A 104 15.48 -17.31 4.46
CA ASP A 104 16.26 -18.28 5.23
C ASP A 104 15.64 -18.56 6.60
N VAL A 105 15.18 -17.52 7.30
CA VAL A 105 14.48 -17.67 8.59
C VAL A 105 13.17 -18.42 8.40
N SER A 106 12.38 -18.09 7.37
CA SER A 106 11.11 -18.76 7.10
C SER A 106 11.28 -20.24 6.74
N GLU A 107 12.36 -20.60 6.05
CA GLU A 107 12.67 -21.99 5.72
C GLU A 107 13.11 -22.76 6.96
N LYS A 108 13.96 -22.18 7.80
CA LYS A 108 14.36 -22.77 9.09
C LYS A 108 13.17 -22.97 10.01
N ASP A 109 12.29 -21.98 10.10
CA ASP A 109 11.07 -22.03 10.91
C ASP A 109 10.15 -23.17 10.45
N LYS A 110 9.89 -23.29 9.14
CA LYS A 110 9.11 -24.42 8.58
C LYS A 110 9.74 -25.78 8.89
N LEU A 111 11.07 -25.89 8.81
CA LEU A 111 11.77 -27.14 9.14
C LEU A 111 11.68 -27.49 10.62
N LEU A 112 11.75 -26.51 11.51
CA LEU A 112 11.54 -26.72 12.95
C LEU A 112 10.11 -27.13 13.23
N GLN A 113 9.15 -26.43 12.63
CA GLN A 113 7.73 -26.75 12.73
C GLN A 113 7.42 -28.19 12.27
N ALA A 114 8.04 -28.64 11.18
CA ALA A 114 7.92 -30.02 10.70
C ALA A 114 8.44 -31.05 11.71
N LYS A 115 9.57 -30.78 12.36
CA LYS A 115 10.11 -31.67 13.42
C LYS A 115 9.20 -31.68 14.66
N GLU A 116 8.69 -30.53 15.06
CA GLU A 116 7.75 -30.43 16.18
C GLU A 116 6.45 -31.19 15.93
N TYR A 117 5.99 -31.24 14.66
CA TYR A 117 4.88 -32.12 14.25
C TYR A 117 5.23 -33.60 14.35
N GLU A 118 6.42 -34.01 13.89
CA GLU A 118 6.89 -35.40 14.02
C GLU A 118 7.02 -35.84 15.49
N GLU A 119 7.48 -34.93 16.36
CA GLU A 119 7.60 -35.16 17.81
C GLU A 119 6.25 -35.07 18.55
N GLY A 120 5.19 -34.61 17.89
CA GLY A 120 3.84 -34.47 18.46
C GLY A 120 3.71 -33.34 19.50
N LEU A 121 4.66 -32.40 19.54
CA LEU A 121 4.66 -31.27 20.47
C LEU A 121 3.67 -30.17 20.03
N VAL A 122 3.41 -30.06 18.73
CA VAL A 122 2.49 -29.08 18.14
C VAL A 122 1.39 -29.82 17.37
N ALA A 123 0.14 -29.42 17.59
CA ALA A 123 -0.99 -29.98 16.84
C ALA A 123 -0.93 -29.53 15.38
N GLU A 124 -1.00 -30.48 14.44
CA GLU A 124 -1.13 -30.19 13.01
C GLU A 124 -2.24 -29.14 12.80
N PRO A 125 -2.05 -28.12 11.95
CA PRO A 125 -3.09 -27.15 11.63
C PRO A 125 -4.16 -27.89 10.85
N SER A 126 -5.02 -28.56 11.58
CA SER A 126 -6.22 -29.18 11.05
C SER A 126 -6.99 -28.07 10.34
N HIS A 127 -7.26 -28.28 9.05
CA HIS A 127 -8.11 -27.42 8.25
C HIS A 127 -9.54 -27.57 8.78
N THR A 128 -9.76 -27.06 9.99
CA THR A 128 -11.06 -27.04 10.62
C THR A 128 -11.86 -26.00 9.87
N GLN A 129 -12.90 -26.44 9.17
CA GLN A 129 -13.94 -25.54 8.72
C GLN A 129 -14.42 -24.79 9.97
N VAL A 130 -14.08 -23.50 10.06
CA VAL A 130 -14.48 -22.63 11.16
C VAL A 130 -16.00 -22.61 11.16
N LYS A 131 -16.61 -23.42 12.03
CA LYS A 131 -18.06 -23.49 12.21
C LYS A 131 -18.55 -22.25 12.96
N GLY A 132 -18.21 -21.04 12.53
CA GLY A 132 -18.59 -19.80 13.19
C GLY A 132 -18.15 -19.66 14.65
N HIS A 133 -18.67 -18.66 15.34
CA HIS A 133 -18.50 -18.49 16.79
C HIS A 133 -19.33 -19.52 17.57
N ALA A 134 -18.88 -19.92 18.77
CA ALA A 134 -19.62 -20.83 19.64
C ALA A 134 -21.03 -20.33 20.03
N SER A 135 -21.25 -19.02 19.97
CA SER A 135 -22.54 -18.37 20.19
C SER A 135 -23.40 -18.26 18.93
N ALA A 136 -22.91 -18.67 17.76
CA ALA A 136 -23.67 -18.63 16.53
C ALA A 136 -24.83 -19.65 16.61
N PRO A 137 -26.07 -19.31 16.19
CA PRO A 137 -27.23 -20.18 16.34
C PRO A 137 -27.13 -21.56 15.67
N TYR A 138 -26.21 -21.73 14.73
CA TYR A 138 -25.93 -22.98 14.02
C TYR A 138 -24.72 -23.74 14.57
N TYR A 139 -24.00 -23.19 15.55
CA TYR A 139 -22.84 -23.85 16.15
C TYR A 139 -23.25 -25.20 16.75
N GLY A 140 -22.64 -26.29 16.28
CA GLY A 140 -22.98 -27.66 16.70
C GLY A 140 -24.23 -28.26 16.04
N LYS A 141 -24.99 -27.52 15.23
CA LYS A 141 -26.15 -28.05 14.48
C LYS A 141 -25.69 -28.60 13.12
N LYS A 142 -26.25 -29.73 12.70
CA LYS A 142 -25.98 -30.35 11.38
C LYS A 142 -26.93 -29.87 10.28
N GLU A 143 -28.06 -29.28 10.66
CA GLU A 143 -29.12 -28.89 9.75
C GLU A 143 -29.18 -27.36 9.55
N PRO A 144 -29.39 -26.88 8.31
CA PRO A 144 -29.54 -25.46 8.01
C PRO A 144 -30.87 -24.91 8.55
N SER A 145 -30.86 -23.70 9.11
CA SER A 145 -32.07 -23.04 9.61
C SER A 145 -32.94 -22.50 8.47
N GLN A 146 -34.26 -22.46 8.68
CA GLN A 146 -35.19 -21.82 7.74
C GLN A 146 -35.02 -20.30 7.71
N ASP A 147 -34.78 -19.69 8.87
CA ASP A 147 -34.61 -18.25 8.99
C ASP A 147 -33.17 -17.82 8.64
N PRO A 148 -33.00 -16.74 7.86
CA PRO A 148 -31.69 -16.17 7.60
C PRO A 148 -31.10 -15.65 8.91
N THR A 149 -29.84 -16.01 9.17
CA THR A 149 -29.15 -15.61 10.40
C THR A 149 -27.90 -14.83 10.04
N SER A 150 -27.71 -13.68 10.68
CA SER A 150 -26.48 -12.89 10.58
C SER A 150 -25.77 -12.91 11.93
N THR A 151 -24.51 -13.35 11.97
CA THR A 151 -23.67 -13.26 13.18
C THR A 151 -22.38 -12.55 12.82
N ALA A 152 -22.21 -11.35 13.36
CA ALA A 152 -21.11 -10.44 13.06
C ALA A 152 -20.93 -10.23 11.54
N ASN A 153 -19.82 -10.72 10.98
CA ASN A 153 -19.47 -10.55 9.56
C ASN A 153 -19.92 -11.73 8.67
N THR A 154 -20.61 -12.73 9.22
CA THR A 154 -21.05 -13.91 8.46
C THR A 154 -22.57 -13.94 8.32
N PHE A 155 -23.05 -13.71 7.11
CA PHE A 155 -24.45 -13.91 6.74
C PHE A 155 -24.65 -15.34 6.25
N GLN A 156 -25.61 -16.06 6.86
CA GLN A 156 -26.02 -17.39 6.44
C GLN A 156 -27.46 -17.30 5.91
N PRO A 157 -27.68 -17.53 4.60
CA PRO A 157 -29.03 -17.54 4.05
C PRO A 157 -29.81 -18.74 4.61
N GLY A 158 -31.09 -18.52 4.90
CA GLY A 158 -31.98 -19.60 5.33
C GLY A 158 -32.25 -20.60 4.21
N ALA A 159 -32.40 -21.88 4.55
CA ALA A 159 -32.77 -22.92 3.60
C ALA A 159 -34.30 -23.01 3.51
N TRP A 160 -34.85 -22.73 2.33
CA TRP A 160 -36.29 -22.87 2.08
C TRP A 160 -36.70 -24.34 2.17
N MET A 161 -37.71 -24.65 2.98
CA MET A 161 -38.29 -26.00 3.08
C MET A 161 -39.70 -26.00 2.48
N PRO A 162 -40.04 -26.98 1.62
CA PRO A 162 -41.38 -27.09 1.06
C PRO A 162 -42.41 -27.41 2.17
N PRO A 163 -43.61 -26.81 2.14
CA PRO A 163 -44.66 -27.10 3.10
C PRO A 163 -45.07 -28.58 3.00
N GLY A 164 -44.87 -29.34 4.08
CA GLY A 164 -45.19 -30.78 4.16
C GLY A 164 -44.03 -31.70 4.50
N SER A 165 -42.80 -31.19 4.60
CA SER A 165 -41.60 -31.97 4.98
C SER A 165 -41.33 -32.04 6.49
N GLY A 166 -42.11 -31.32 7.31
CA GLY A 166 -42.12 -31.47 8.76
C GLY A 166 -42.84 -32.76 9.14
N SER A 167 -42.15 -33.63 9.87
CA SER A 167 -42.61 -34.95 10.31
C SER A 167 -44.12 -35.03 10.59
N SER A 168 -44.79 -35.96 9.91
CA SER A 168 -46.02 -36.57 10.42
C SER A 168 -45.71 -37.21 11.79
N GLN A 169 -45.89 -36.47 12.88
CA GLN A 169 -46.09 -37.08 14.17
C GLN A 169 -47.50 -37.70 14.14
N ASN A 170 -47.52 -39.02 13.95
CA ASN A 170 -48.71 -39.83 14.16
C ASN A 170 -49.20 -39.64 15.62
N LYS A 171 -50.52 -39.44 15.74
CA LYS A 171 -51.43 -39.76 16.86
C LYS A 171 -50.85 -39.98 18.26
#